data_AF-A0AAE4NTG3-F1
#
_entry.id   AF-A0AAE4NTG3-F1
#
_cell.length_a   1.000
_cell.length_b   1.000
_cell.length_c   1.000
_cell.angle_alpha   90.00
_cell.angle_beta   90.00
_cell.angle_gamma   90.00
#
_symmetry.space_group_name_H-M   'P 1'
#
loop_
_entity.id
_entity.type
_entity.pdbx_description
1 polymer ?
#
loop_
_entity_poly.entity_id
_entity_poly.type
_entity_poly.pdbx_seq_one_letter_code
_entity_poly.pdbx_strand_id
1 'polypeptide(L)'
;MLAVEEIQELIRQIREEHGFPDSPFRIDEVRYDEGGDKLFIITHDRTDKSALIGNGLVIGKLRERLGVNQVTVYSNLDLEVKKKKLEEAEKLIKGTELEFLLPIIEAEKRFPPRKWPEVKGDVKTLVFLSFNAKALIGFAERLNLPYKAVGLKYTFPELQYGPIEGEPGELLFPSEGKLVELAKERGAELVLADFPFGLRWRDGIALLNPFRFLHIGFFELKYLFGFKLPTVIDYDALVRFIAELTYEGLMESTDGAEIIWHYWRRRK
;
A
#
# COMPACT_ATOMS: atom_id res chain seq x y z
N MET A 1 -21.46 -13.31 14.32
CA MET A 1 -20.77 -11.99 14.28
C MET A 1 -20.34 -11.68 15.70
N LEU A 2 -19.06 -11.37 15.92
CA LEU A 2 -18.60 -10.89 17.23
C LEU A 2 -19.13 -9.47 17.40
N ALA A 3 -19.81 -9.20 18.52
CA ALA A 3 -20.36 -7.88 18.79
C ALA A 3 -19.23 -6.91 19.16
N VAL A 4 -19.45 -5.61 18.93
CA VAL A 4 -18.48 -4.56 19.27
C VAL A 4 -18.14 -4.63 20.76
N GLU A 5 -19.17 -4.81 21.59
CA GLU A 5 -19.09 -4.89 23.05
C GLU A 5 -18.24 -6.08 23.52
N GLU A 6 -18.36 -7.24 22.86
CA GLU A 6 -17.57 -8.44 23.16
C GLU A 6 -16.08 -8.20 22.89
N ILE A 7 -15.76 -7.57 21.75
CA ILE A 7 -14.38 -7.23 21.41
C ILE A 7 -13.82 -6.19 22.37
N GLN A 8 -14.60 -5.16 22.72
CA GLN A 8 -14.18 -4.15 23.70
C GLN A 8 -13.86 -4.78 25.05
N GLU A 9 -14.71 -5.67 25.54
CA GLU A 9 -14.53 -6.34 26.82
C GLU A 9 -13.31 -7.26 26.82
N LEU A 10 -13.13 -8.06 25.77
CA LEU A 10 -11.93 -8.89 25.61
C LEU A 10 -10.64 -8.07 25.62
N ILE A 11 -10.65 -6.91 24.95
CA ILE A 11 -9.50 -6.00 24.92
C ILE A 11 -9.23 -5.44 26.31
N ARG A 12 -10.27 -5.02 27.06
CA ARG A 12 -10.11 -4.52 28.44
C ARG A 12 -9.50 -5.58 29.34
N GLN A 13 -9.99 -6.82 29.28
CA GLN A 13 -9.45 -7.94 30.05
C GLN A 13 -7.98 -8.21 29.72
N ILE A 14 -7.63 -8.27 28.44
CA ILE A 14 -6.23 -8.44 28.01
C ILE A 14 -5.35 -7.30 28.56
N ARG A 15 -5.84 -6.07 28.52
CA ARG A 15 -5.09 -4.91 29.03
C ARG A 15 -4.88 -4.99 30.54
N GLU A 16 -5.92 -5.32 31.29
CA GLU A 16 -5.86 -5.48 32.75
C GLU A 16 -4.90 -6.61 33.15
N GLU A 17 -5.02 -7.78 32.53
CA GLU A 17 -4.17 -8.95 32.80
C GLU A 17 -2.68 -8.68 32.55
N HIS A 18 -2.37 -7.80 31.60
CA HIS A 18 -1.00 -7.43 31.23
C HIS A 18 -0.54 -6.09 31.83
N GLY A 19 -1.29 -5.53 32.79
CA GLY A 19 -0.90 -4.35 33.55
C GLY A 19 -0.89 -3.04 32.75
N PHE A 20 -1.64 -2.95 31.65
CA PHE A 20 -1.79 -1.72 30.90
C PHE A 20 -2.75 -0.75 31.61
N PRO A 21 -2.59 0.57 31.43
CA PRO A 21 -3.53 1.55 31.95
C PRO A 21 -4.94 1.32 31.41
N ASP A 22 -5.94 1.50 32.27
CA ASP A 22 -7.34 1.59 31.86
C ASP A 22 -7.57 2.91 31.13
N SER A 23 -7.37 2.86 29.81
CA SER A 23 -7.54 3.99 28.92
C SER A 23 -8.85 3.81 28.18
N PRO A 24 -9.76 4.80 28.18
CA PRO A 24 -10.99 4.70 27.40
C PRO A 24 -10.64 4.63 25.91
N PHE A 25 -11.33 3.76 25.19
CA PHE A 25 -11.27 3.68 23.74
C PHE A 25 -12.64 3.33 23.16
N ARG A 26 -12.91 3.81 21.95
CA ARG A 26 -14.15 3.57 21.22
C ARG A 26 -13.91 2.74 19.95
N ILE A 27 -14.67 1.66 19.83
CA ILE A 27 -14.80 0.88 18.60
C ILE A 27 -16.13 1.27 17.96
N ASP A 28 -16.11 1.73 16.71
CA ASP A 28 -17.31 2.08 15.95
C ASP A 28 -17.87 0.86 15.20
N GLU A 29 -16.99 0.00 14.69
CA GLU A 29 -17.40 -1.16 13.91
C GLU A 29 -16.38 -2.30 13.99
N VAL A 30 -16.87 -3.53 13.90
CA VAL A 30 -16.04 -4.73 13.73
C VAL A 30 -16.50 -5.48 12.49
N ARG A 31 -15.56 -5.80 11.59
CA ARG A 31 -15.82 -6.58 10.38
C ARG A 31 -14.97 -7.83 10.39
N TYR A 32 -15.56 -8.96 10.04
CA TYR A 32 -14.84 -10.22 9.91
C TYR A 32 -14.83 -10.69 8.46
N ASP A 33 -13.65 -11.05 7.95
CA ASP A 33 -13.48 -11.64 6.63
C ASP A 33 -13.24 -13.13 6.75
N GLU A 34 -14.30 -13.91 6.52
CA GLU A 34 -14.25 -15.38 6.57
C GLU A 34 -13.24 -15.98 5.60
N GLY A 35 -13.07 -15.38 4.42
CA GLY A 35 -12.18 -15.91 3.38
C GLY A 35 -10.69 -15.84 3.74
N GLY A 36 -10.30 -14.81 4.50
CA GLY A 36 -8.93 -14.64 4.99
C GLY A 36 -8.74 -15.00 6.46
N ASP A 37 -9.83 -15.31 7.18
CA ASP A 37 -9.89 -15.43 8.64
C ASP A 37 -9.23 -14.21 9.32
N LYS A 38 -9.75 -13.03 8.97
CA LYS A 38 -9.22 -11.73 9.43
C LYS A 38 -10.29 -10.90 10.13
N LEU A 39 -9.95 -10.38 11.30
CA LEU A 39 -10.76 -9.43 12.02
C LEU A 39 -10.26 -8.00 11.79
N PHE A 40 -11.18 -7.12 11.40
CA PHE A 40 -10.96 -5.69 11.27
C PHE A 40 -11.72 -4.96 12.37
N ILE A 41 -11.00 -4.15 13.13
CA ILE A 41 -11.56 -3.29 14.17
C ILE A 41 -11.44 -1.85 13.68
N ILE A 42 -12.56 -1.13 13.63
CA ILE A 42 -12.62 0.26 13.20
C ILE A 42 -12.88 1.11 14.44
N THR A 43 -11.89 1.90 14.84
CA THR A 43 -11.99 2.84 15.95
C THR A 43 -12.45 4.20 15.48
N HIS A 44 -12.96 5.02 16.40
CA HIS A 44 -13.46 6.34 16.05
C HIS A 44 -12.35 7.26 15.53
N ASP A 45 -11.22 7.35 16.24
CA ASP A 45 -10.06 8.12 15.80
C ASP A 45 -8.71 7.39 16.02
N ARG A 46 -7.61 8.10 15.76
CA ARG A 46 -6.24 7.60 15.94
C ARG A 46 -5.83 7.47 17.42
N THR A 47 -6.41 8.29 18.30
CA THR A 47 -6.21 8.21 19.75
C THR A 47 -6.81 6.92 20.28
N ASP A 48 -8.04 6.61 19.88
CA ASP A 48 -8.72 5.35 20.20
C ASP A 48 -7.94 4.15 19.65
N LYS A 49 -7.47 4.21 18.39
CA LYS A 49 -6.61 3.17 17.80
C LYS A 49 -5.36 2.93 18.67
N SER A 50 -4.68 4.00 19.09
CA SER A 50 -3.47 3.91 19.90
C SER A 50 -3.76 3.40 21.31
N ALA A 51 -4.84 3.88 21.93
CA ALA A 51 -5.31 3.43 23.24
C ALA A 51 -5.65 1.94 23.20
N LEU A 52 -6.30 1.46 22.13
CA LEU A 52 -6.64 0.06 21.91
C LEU A 52 -5.40 -0.82 21.69
N ILE A 53 -4.54 -0.46 20.73
CA ILE A 53 -3.36 -1.28 20.35
C ILE A 53 -2.30 -1.31 21.45
N GLY A 54 -2.05 -0.19 22.12
CA GLY A 54 -0.93 -0.03 23.04
C GLY A 54 0.40 -0.30 22.34
N ASN A 55 1.13 -1.33 22.78
CA ASN A 55 2.43 -1.75 22.24
C ASN A 55 2.36 -3.00 21.32
N GLY A 56 1.20 -3.26 20.70
CA GLY A 56 1.00 -4.40 19.79
C GLY A 56 0.77 -5.75 20.47
N LEU A 57 1.13 -5.89 21.76
CA LEU A 57 0.88 -7.10 22.55
C LEU A 57 -0.61 -7.39 22.66
N VAL A 58 -1.43 -6.35 22.86
CA VAL A 58 -2.89 -6.47 22.99
C VAL A 58 -3.49 -7.12 21.75
N ILE A 59 -3.06 -6.70 20.56
CA ILE A 59 -3.52 -7.26 19.28
C ILE A 59 -3.05 -8.71 19.11
N GLY A 60 -1.82 -9.01 19.50
CA GLY A 60 -1.29 -10.39 19.48
C GLY A 60 -2.11 -11.34 20.36
N LYS A 61 -2.46 -10.90 21.58
CA LYS A 61 -3.28 -11.68 22.52
C LYS A 61 -4.73 -11.79 22.10
N LEU A 62 -5.31 -10.72 21.54
CA LEU A 62 -6.65 -10.76 21.00
C LEU A 62 -6.76 -11.76 19.85
N ARG A 63 -5.77 -11.77 18.95
CA ARG A 63 -5.65 -12.76 17.88
C ARG A 63 -5.60 -14.19 18.44
N GLU A 64 -4.76 -14.44 19.43
CA GLU A 64 -4.63 -15.77 20.08
C GLU A 64 -5.95 -16.23 20.72
N ARG A 65 -6.66 -15.35 21.44
CA ARG A 65 -7.94 -15.70 22.09
C ARG A 65 -9.07 -15.98 21.10
N LEU A 66 -9.13 -15.21 20.01
CA LEU A 66 -10.16 -15.35 18.99
C LEU A 66 -9.87 -16.49 18.01
N GLY A 67 -8.63 -17.00 18.00
CA GLY A 67 -8.23 -18.07 17.08
C GLY A 67 -8.23 -17.66 15.60
N VAL A 68 -8.12 -16.36 15.32
CA VAL A 68 -8.11 -15.81 13.96
C VAL A 68 -6.68 -15.64 13.43
N ASN A 69 -6.48 -15.73 12.11
CA ASN A 69 -5.16 -15.57 11.50
C ASN A 69 -4.59 -14.16 11.67
N GLN A 70 -5.43 -13.13 11.59
CA GLN A 70 -4.99 -11.73 11.65
C GLN A 70 -6.04 -10.83 12.30
N VAL A 71 -5.56 -9.87 13.11
CA VAL A 71 -6.35 -8.75 13.61
C VAL A 71 -5.71 -7.47 13.09
N THR A 72 -6.50 -6.54 12.55
CA THR A 72 -6.03 -5.24 12.07
C THR A 72 -6.96 -4.13 12.55
N VAL A 73 -6.37 -3.01 12.96
CA VAL A 73 -7.11 -1.88 13.53
C VAL A 73 -6.93 -0.66 12.64
N TYR A 74 -8.04 -0.09 12.20
CA TYR A 74 -8.11 1.14 11.42
C TYR A 74 -8.83 2.23 12.21
N SER A 75 -8.50 3.50 11.95
CA SER A 75 -9.34 4.60 12.42
C SER A 75 -10.36 4.97 11.34
N ASN A 76 -11.56 5.37 11.73
CA ASN A 76 -12.59 5.82 10.80
C ASN A 76 -12.13 7.05 10.01
N LEU A 77 -11.36 7.95 10.65
CA LEU A 77 -10.75 9.10 9.98
C LEU A 77 -9.84 8.68 8.80
N ASP A 78 -8.99 7.65 8.97
CA ASP A 78 -8.12 7.17 7.89
C ASP A 78 -8.96 6.58 6.73
N LEU A 79 -10.04 5.86 7.04
CA LEU A 79 -10.95 5.28 6.05
C LEU A 79 -11.74 6.36 5.29
N GLU A 80 -12.16 7.43 5.97
CA GLU A 80 -12.83 8.57 5.34
C GLU A 80 -11.88 9.34 4.41
N VAL A 81 -10.63 9.56 4.83
CA VAL A 81 -9.59 10.17 3.98
C VAL A 81 -9.36 9.32 2.73
N LYS A 82 -9.22 7.99 2.89
CA LYS A 82 -9.11 7.05 1.76
C LYS A 82 -10.30 7.18 0.81
N LYS A 83 -11.53 7.17 1.34
CA LYS A 83 -12.75 7.28 0.53
C LYS A 83 -12.79 8.57 -0.29
N LYS A 84 -12.45 9.71 0.32
CA LYS A 84 -12.38 11.00 -0.38
C LYS A 84 -11.32 10.98 -1.51
N LYS A 85 -10.14 10.40 -1.24
CA LYS A 85 -9.09 10.24 -2.27
C LYS A 85 -9.54 9.36 -3.43
N LEU A 86 -10.29 8.30 -3.15
CA LEU A 86 -10.86 7.42 -4.17
C LEU A 86 -11.94 8.11 -5.02
N GLU A 87 -12.75 9.00 -4.43
CA GLU A 87 -13.71 9.82 -5.17
C GLU A 87 -13.02 10.83 -6.11
N GLU A 88 -11.89 11.41 -5.69
CA GLU A 88 -11.03 12.25 -6.53
C GLU A 88 -10.43 11.41 -7.67
N ALA A 89 -9.88 10.23 -7.36
CA ALA A 89 -9.31 9.29 -8.32
C ALA A 89 -10.32 8.84 -9.38
N GLU A 90 -11.56 8.54 -8.97
CA GLU A 90 -12.65 8.14 -9.87
C GLU A 90 -12.92 9.21 -10.94
N LYS A 91 -12.93 10.48 -10.55
CA LYS A 91 -13.18 11.60 -11.48
C LYS A 91 -12.05 11.76 -12.50
N LEU A 92 -10.82 11.43 -12.14
CA LEU A 92 -9.66 11.56 -13.02
C LEU A 92 -9.62 10.53 -14.16
N ILE A 93 -10.23 9.37 -13.95
CA ILE A 93 -10.18 8.25 -14.93
C ILE A 93 -11.46 8.08 -15.73
N LYS A 94 -12.57 8.69 -15.33
CA LYS A 94 -13.80 8.70 -16.11
C LYS A 94 -13.57 9.33 -17.49
N GLY A 95 -14.01 8.64 -18.54
CA GLY A 95 -13.81 9.00 -19.94
C GLY A 95 -12.40 8.74 -20.48
N THR A 96 -11.56 8.01 -19.76
CA THR A 96 -10.18 7.70 -20.18
C THR A 96 -10.00 6.19 -20.41
N GLU A 97 -8.89 5.79 -21.02
CA GLU A 97 -8.52 4.37 -21.17
C GLU A 97 -8.30 3.63 -19.83
N LEU A 98 -8.23 4.35 -18.71
CA LEU A 98 -8.08 3.80 -17.37
C LEU A 98 -9.42 3.50 -16.66
N GLU A 99 -10.57 3.64 -17.33
CA GLU A 99 -11.89 3.34 -16.76
C GLU A 99 -12.02 1.90 -16.22
N PHE A 100 -11.21 0.96 -16.71
CA PHE A 100 -11.16 -0.39 -16.16
C PHE A 100 -10.79 -0.42 -14.67
N LEU A 101 -10.20 0.64 -14.10
CA LEU A 101 -9.91 0.76 -12.67
C LEU A 101 -11.15 1.12 -11.83
N LEU A 102 -12.26 1.58 -12.42
CA LEU A 102 -13.46 1.99 -11.67
C LEU A 102 -14.02 0.90 -10.75
N PRO A 103 -14.13 -0.39 -11.16
CA PRO A 103 -14.55 -1.46 -10.26
C PRO A 103 -13.59 -1.68 -9.08
N ILE A 104 -12.30 -1.43 -9.26
CA ILE A 104 -11.30 -1.52 -8.18
C ILE A 104 -11.49 -0.37 -7.19
N ILE A 105 -11.68 0.86 -7.68
CA ILE A 105 -11.96 2.03 -6.86
C ILE A 105 -13.23 1.81 -6.01
N GLU A 106 -14.30 1.29 -6.61
CA GLU A 106 -15.56 1.04 -5.90
C GLU A 106 -15.45 -0.09 -4.88
N ALA A 107 -14.58 -1.08 -5.14
CA ALA A 107 -14.22 -2.08 -4.12
C ALA A 107 -13.42 -1.44 -2.98
N GLU A 108 -12.43 -0.59 -3.27
CA GLU A 108 -11.59 0.06 -2.27
C GLU A 108 -12.37 1.04 -1.37
N LYS A 109 -13.46 1.66 -1.84
CA LYS A 109 -14.32 2.50 -0.99
C LYS A 109 -15.05 1.72 0.11
N ARG A 110 -15.20 0.41 -0.07
CA ARG A 110 -15.86 -0.51 0.88
C ARG A 110 -14.85 -1.22 1.79
N PHE A 111 -13.56 -0.99 1.59
CA PHE A 111 -12.50 -1.49 2.45
C PHE A 111 -12.68 -1.02 3.90
N PRO A 112 -12.41 -1.86 4.92
CA PRO A 112 -12.05 -3.29 4.87
C PRO A 112 -13.26 -4.24 4.89
N PRO A 113 -13.16 -5.50 4.43
CA PRO A 113 -11.99 -6.13 3.81
C PRO A 113 -11.79 -5.70 2.34
N ARG A 114 -10.59 -5.95 1.81
CA ARG A 114 -10.26 -5.70 0.40
C ARG A 114 -10.74 -6.87 -0.46
N LYS A 115 -11.76 -6.64 -1.29
CA LYS A 115 -12.32 -7.64 -2.21
C LYS A 115 -12.38 -7.08 -3.63
N TRP A 116 -11.25 -7.13 -4.33
CA TRP A 116 -11.18 -6.65 -5.72
C TRP A 116 -11.93 -7.59 -6.66
N PRO A 117 -12.79 -7.07 -7.54
CA PRO A 117 -13.37 -7.87 -8.61
C PRO A 117 -12.28 -8.34 -9.59
N GLU A 118 -12.65 -9.30 -10.44
CA GLU A 118 -11.85 -9.58 -11.63
C GLU A 118 -12.00 -8.43 -12.61
N VAL A 119 -10.87 -7.92 -13.09
CA VAL A 119 -10.78 -6.80 -14.01
C VAL A 119 -9.73 -7.16 -15.06
N LYS A 120 -9.97 -6.70 -16.29
CA LYS A 120 -9.01 -6.79 -17.38
C LYS A 120 -8.88 -5.41 -18.03
N GLY A 121 -7.67 -4.86 -18.03
CA GLY A 121 -7.32 -3.71 -18.86
C GLY A 121 -6.56 -4.15 -20.10
N ASP A 122 -6.84 -3.52 -21.25
CA ASP A 122 -6.15 -3.81 -22.52
C ASP A 122 -5.11 -2.74 -22.88
N VAL A 123 -4.66 -1.97 -21.88
CA VAL A 123 -3.73 -0.85 -22.07
C VAL A 123 -2.30 -1.37 -22.03
N LYS A 124 -1.52 -1.12 -23.09
CA LYS A 124 -0.12 -1.54 -23.15
C LYS A 124 0.69 -0.84 -22.08
N THR A 125 1.26 -1.64 -21.18
CA THR A 125 1.83 -1.13 -19.94
C THR A 125 3.35 -1.31 -19.88
N LEU A 126 4.06 -0.27 -19.47
CA LEU A 126 5.46 -0.34 -19.04
C LEU A 126 5.50 -0.35 -17.50
N VAL A 127 6.08 -1.37 -16.89
CA VAL A 127 6.28 -1.40 -15.44
C VAL A 127 7.73 -1.06 -15.16
N PHE A 128 8.00 0.07 -14.50
CA PHE A 128 9.33 0.40 -14.01
C PHE A 128 9.49 -0.14 -12.58
N LEU A 129 10.47 -1.03 -12.39
CA LEU A 129 10.79 -1.63 -11.10
C LEU A 129 11.47 -0.61 -10.19
N SER A 130 10.65 0.15 -9.48
CA SER A 130 11.04 1.07 -8.41
C SER A 130 10.94 0.38 -7.03
N PHE A 131 10.97 1.14 -5.94
CA PHE A 131 10.97 0.63 -4.56
C PHE A 131 9.93 -0.48 -4.28
N ASN A 132 8.72 -0.33 -4.80
CA ASN A 132 7.63 -1.30 -4.67
C ASN A 132 7.53 -2.26 -5.87
N ALA A 133 8.65 -2.64 -6.49
CA ALA A 133 8.72 -3.46 -7.71
C ALA A 133 7.77 -4.68 -7.72
N LYS A 134 7.75 -5.47 -6.63
CA LYS A 134 6.85 -6.64 -6.52
C LYS A 134 5.37 -6.24 -6.56
N ALA A 135 5.01 -5.17 -5.88
CA ALA A 135 3.64 -4.69 -5.87
C ALA A 135 3.24 -4.11 -7.24
N LEU A 136 4.16 -3.47 -7.96
CA LEU A 136 3.87 -2.94 -9.30
C LEU A 136 3.63 -4.05 -10.32
N ILE A 137 4.46 -5.10 -10.29
CA ILE A 137 4.25 -6.32 -11.09
C ILE A 137 2.93 -6.97 -10.69
N GLY A 138 2.73 -7.23 -9.40
CA GLY A 138 1.52 -7.87 -8.89
C GLY A 138 0.24 -7.08 -9.22
N PHE A 139 0.31 -5.75 -9.24
CA PHE A 139 -0.80 -4.89 -9.67
C PHE A 139 -1.10 -5.08 -11.16
N ALA A 140 -0.07 -5.09 -12.02
CA ALA A 140 -0.25 -5.33 -13.45
C ALA A 140 -0.84 -6.73 -13.74
N GLU A 141 -0.34 -7.76 -13.06
CA GLU A 141 -0.84 -9.14 -13.14
C GLU A 141 -2.28 -9.23 -12.64
N ARG A 142 -2.61 -8.62 -11.49
CA ARG A 142 -3.94 -8.67 -10.88
C ARG A 142 -5.03 -8.07 -11.76
N LEU A 143 -4.65 -7.12 -12.62
CA LEU A 143 -5.52 -6.43 -13.57
C LEU A 143 -5.41 -6.99 -15.00
N ASN A 144 -4.69 -8.09 -15.18
CA ASN A 144 -4.45 -8.75 -16.46
C ASN A 144 -3.95 -7.79 -17.55
N LEU A 145 -3.09 -6.83 -17.18
CA LEU A 145 -2.55 -5.85 -18.12
C LEU A 145 -1.49 -6.48 -19.03
N PRO A 146 -1.47 -6.17 -20.33
CA PRO A 146 -0.34 -6.53 -21.18
C PRO A 146 0.85 -5.63 -20.82
N TYR A 147 1.84 -6.17 -20.10
CA TYR A 147 2.97 -5.37 -19.60
C TYR A 147 4.36 -5.86 -20.03
N LYS A 148 5.31 -4.92 -20.05
CA LYS A 148 6.75 -5.19 -20.08
C LYS A 148 7.41 -4.55 -18.87
N ALA A 149 8.13 -5.34 -18.08
CA ALA A 149 8.89 -4.83 -16.95
C ALA A 149 10.29 -4.34 -17.36
N VAL A 150 10.70 -3.21 -16.81
CA VAL A 150 12.04 -2.62 -16.93
C VAL A 150 12.53 -2.17 -15.57
N GLY A 151 13.84 -2.10 -15.37
CA GLY A 151 14.41 -1.70 -14.09
C GLY A 151 15.89 -1.40 -14.23
N LEU A 152 16.44 -0.70 -13.25
CA LEU A 152 17.88 -0.42 -13.23
C LEU A 152 18.68 -1.74 -13.13
N LYS A 153 19.84 -1.77 -13.77
CA LYS A 153 20.73 -2.94 -13.70
C LYS A 153 21.06 -3.32 -12.25
N TYR A 154 21.04 -4.61 -11.97
CA TYR A 154 21.45 -5.22 -10.69
C TYR A 154 20.59 -4.89 -9.45
N THR A 155 19.46 -4.19 -9.60
CA THR A 155 18.65 -3.80 -8.43
C THR A 155 17.78 -4.94 -7.91
N PHE A 156 17.19 -5.76 -8.79
CA PHE A 156 16.30 -6.85 -8.43
C PHE A 156 16.70 -8.19 -9.09
N PRO A 157 17.83 -8.81 -8.70
CA PRO A 157 18.38 -9.99 -9.39
C PRO A 157 17.44 -11.21 -9.45
N GLU A 158 16.43 -11.27 -8.57
CA GLU A 158 15.44 -12.34 -8.52
C GLU A 158 14.18 -12.07 -9.36
N LEU A 159 14.04 -10.88 -9.95
CA LEU A 159 12.89 -10.50 -10.78
C LEU A 159 13.26 -10.52 -12.26
N GLN A 160 12.30 -10.86 -13.11
CA GLN A 160 12.48 -10.82 -14.56
C GLN A 160 12.12 -9.43 -15.09
N TYR A 161 13.08 -8.75 -15.72
CA TYR A 161 12.87 -7.43 -16.32
C TYR A 161 13.93 -7.10 -17.38
N GLY A 162 13.63 -6.15 -18.26
CA GLY A 162 14.59 -5.56 -19.17
C GLY A 162 15.50 -4.56 -18.45
N PRO A 163 16.81 -4.81 -18.33
CA PRO A 163 17.72 -3.90 -17.64
C PRO A 163 17.89 -2.59 -18.41
N ILE A 164 17.89 -1.47 -17.70
CA ILE A 164 18.21 -0.14 -18.23
C ILE A 164 19.28 0.54 -17.35
N GLU A 165 19.97 1.53 -17.92
CA GLU A 165 20.89 2.40 -17.19
C GLU A 165 20.11 3.47 -16.40
N GLY A 166 20.69 3.97 -15.31
CA GLY A 166 20.13 5.05 -14.52
C GLY A 166 20.74 5.15 -13.14
N GLU A 167 20.39 6.22 -12.43
CA GLU A 167 20.91 6.50 -11.10
C GLU A 167 20.08 5.76 -10.02
N PRO A 168 20.70 5.26 -8.93
CA PRO A 168 19.97 4.57 -7.86
C PRO A 168 18.81 5.38 -7.25
N GLY A 169 18.89 6.71 -7.27
CA GLY A 169 17.81 7.60 -6.83
C GLY A 169 16.53 7.46 -7.65
N GLU A 170 16.62 7.03 -8.92
CA GLU A 170 15.45 6.80 -9.79
C GLU A 170 14.57 5.65 -9.29
N LEU A 171 15.08 4.74 -8.46
CA LEU A 171 14.27 3.70 -7.81
C LEU A 171 13.22 4.27 -6.86
N LEU A 172 13.48 5.46 -6.32
CA LEU A 172 12.65 6.11 -5.32
C LEU A 172 11.90 7.30 -5.91
N PHE A 173 12.53 7.97 -6.88
CA PHE A 173 11.96 9.10 -7.59
C PHE A 173 12.10 8.88 -9.10
N PRO A 174 11.21 8.07 -9.71
CA PRO A 174 11.31 7.73 -11.13
C PRO A 174 11.23 8.97 -12.03
N SER A 175 12.11 9.05 -13.03
CA SER A 175 12.16 10.17 -13.98
C SER A 175 10.99 10.11 -14.97
N GLU A 176 10.04 11.06 -14.85
CA GLU A 176 8.88 11.16 -15.75
C GLU A 176 9.30 11.23 -17.23
N GLY A 177 10.26 12.10 -17.57
CA GLY A 177 10.68 12.30 -18.96
C GLY A 177 11.30 11.04 -19.58
N LYS A 178 12.23 10.41 -18.87
CA LYS A 178 12.91 9.18 -19.31
C LYS A 178 11.92 8.02 -19.48
N LEU A 179 10.97 7.88 -18.56
CA LEU A 179 9.97 6.82 -18.65
C LEU A 179 8.93 7.08 -19.75
N VAL A 180 8.59 8.33 -20.03
CA VAL A 180 7.75 8.70 -21.19
C VAL A 180 8.45 8.36 -22.51
N GLU A 181 9.72 8.71 -22.67
CA GLU A 181 10.51 8.36 -23.87
C GLU A 181 10.57 6.84 -24.07
N LEU A 182 10.90 6.11 -23.00
CA LEU A 182 10.97 4.65 -23.04
C LEU A 182 9.61 4.00 -23.33
N ALA A 183 8.52 4.59 -22.82
CA ALA A 183 7.17 4.12 -23.11
C ALA A 183 6.82 4.33 -24.60
N LYS A 184 7.15 5.48 -25.19
CA LYS A 184 6.98 5.73 -26.64
C LYS A 184 7.76 4.72 -27.48
N GLU A 185 9.04 4.51 -27.17
CA GLU A 185 9.88 3.53 -27.88
C GLU A 185 9.30 2.11 -27.85
N ARG A 186 8.62 1.75 -26.76
CA ARG A 186 8.04 0.42 -26.54
C ARG A 186 6.56 0.33 -26.90
N GLY A 187 5.95 1.42 -27.36
CA GLY A 187 4.53 1.52 -27.68
C GLY A 187 3.62 1.26 -26.47
N ALA A 188 4.03 1.72 -25.28
CA ALA A 188 3.22 1.66 -24.07
C ALA A 188 2.44 2.98 -23.88
N GLU A 189 1.20 2.84 -23.43
CA GLU A 189 0.24 3.92 -23.17
C GLU A 189 0.13 4.20 -21.66
N LEU A 190 0.50 3.22 -20.83
CA LEU A 190 0.53 3.33 -19.37
C LEU A 190 1.92 3.01 -18.82
N VAL A 191 2.38 3.80 -17.85
CA VAL A 191 3.59 3.54 -17.08
C VAL A 191 3.23 3.39 -15.60
N LEU A 192 3.62 2.25 -15.01
CA LEU A 192 3.51 1.99 -13.57
C LEU A 192 4.86 2.20 -12.89
N ALA A 193 4.91 3.08 -11.89
CA ALA A 193 6.09 3.32 -11.07
C ALA A 193 5.74 3.99 -9.73
N ASP A 194 6.69 4.07 -8.80
CA ASP A 194 6.55 4.83 -7.54
C ASP A 194 6.67 6.35 -7.75
N PHE A 195 5.85 6.93 -8.63
CA PHE A 195 5.81 8.38 -8.83
C PHE A 195 5.37 9.10 -7.55
N PRO A 196 5.77 10.37 -7.34
CA PRO A 196 5.34 11.18 -6.19
C PRO A 196 3.91 11.73 -6.33
N PHE A 197 3.09 11.15 -7.21
CA PHE A 197 1.70 11.52 -7.48
C PHE A 197 0.90 10.27 -7.85
N GLY A 198 -0.43 10.33 -7.74
CA GLY A 198 -1.30 9.22 -8.11
C GLY A 198 -1.35 8.98 -9.62
N LEU A 199 -1.83 9.96 -10.39
CA LEU A 199 -1.97 9.85 -11.86
C LEU A 199 -1.59 11.18 -12.51
N ARG A 200 -0.86 11.11 -13.63
CA ARG A 200 -0.56 12.26 -14.49
C ARG A 200 -0.47 11.83 -15.94
N TRP A 201 -0.90 12.68 -16.85
CA TRP A 201 -0.76 12.47 -18.29
C TRP A 201 0.40 13.29 -18.84
N ARG A 202 1.24 12.67 -19.68
CA ARG A 202 2.28 13.37 -20.46
C ARG A 202 2.39 12.76 -21.84
N ASP A 203 2.32 13.60 -22.87
CA ASP A 203 2.42 13.19 -24.28
C ASP A 203 1.49 12.03 -24.66
N GLY A 204 0.27 12.01 -24.10
CA GLY A 204 -0.71 10.94 -24.33
C GLY A 204 -0.44 9.65 -23.54
N ILE A 205 0.56 9.62 -22.66
CA ILE A 205 0.92 8.46 -21.82
C ILE A 205 0.48 8.72 -20.39
N ALA A 206 -0.22 7.75 -19.80
CA ALA A 206 -0.59 7.76 -18.38
C ALA A 206 0.60 7.35 -17.51
N LEU A 207 0.98 8.18 -16.56
CA LEU A 207 1.96 7.89 -15.51
C LEU A 207 1.20 7.65 -14.21
N LEU A 208 1.23 6.42 -13.70
CA LEU A 208 0.40 5.98 -12.58
C LEU A 208 1.27 5.38 -11.46
N ASN A 209 1.17 5.95 -10.26
CA ASN A 209 1.49 5.26 -9.03
C ASN A 209 0.19 4.65 -8.48
N PRO A 210 -0.05 3.34 -8.67
CA PRO A 210 -1.32 2.73 -8.30
C PRO A 210 -1.60 2.80 -6.79
N PHE A 211 -0.57 2.89 -5.96
CA PHE A 211 -0.71 2.86 -4.51
C PHE A 211 -1.09 4.23 -3.95
N ARG A 212 -0.47 5.30 -4.47
CA ARG A 212 -0.91 6.68 -4.18
C ARG A 212 -2.30 6.94 -4.77
N PHE A 213 -2.57 6.42 -5.97
CA PHE A 213 -3.85 6.60 -6.65
C PHE A 213 -5.02 5.93 -5.91
N LEU A 214 -4.81 4.71 -5.39
CA LEU A 214 -5.83 3.98 -4.63
C LEU A 214 -5.74 4.19 -3.11
N HIS A 215 -4.78 5.02 -2.68
CA HIS A 215 -4.45 5.27 -1.27
C HIS A 215 -4.31 3.97 -0.47
N ILE A 216 -3.39 3.10 -0.91
CA ILE A 216 -3.07 1.81 -0.30
C ILE A 216 -1.70 1.93 0.36
N GLY A 217 -1.67 1.68 1.68
CA GLY A 217 -0.45 1.81 2.46
C GLY A 217 0.56 0.68 2.19
N PHE A 218 1.83 0.96 2.45
CA PHE A 218 2.95 0.04 2.28
C PHE A 218 2.74 -1.31 2.99
N PHE A 219 2.27 -1.27 4.23
CA PHE A 219 1.94 -2.48 4.98
C PHE A 219 0.94 -3.34 4.21
N GLU A 220 -0.14 -2.75 3.71
CA GLU A 220 -1.16 -3.46 2.94
C GLU A 220 -0.60 -4.06 1.64
N LEU A 221 0.25 -3.32 0.93
CA LEU A 221 0.92 -3.80 -0.29
C LEU A 221 1.78 -5.03 -0.02
N LYS A 222 2.54 -5.02 1.09
CA LYS A 222 3.38 -6.14 1.51
C LYS A 222 2.57 -7.42 1.70
N TYR A 223 1.33 -7.34 2.21
CA TYR A 223 0.45 -8.50 2.33
C TYR A 223 -0.23 -8.89 1.02
N LEU A 224 -0.54 -7.91 0.16
CA LEU A 224 -1.23 -8.17 -1.11
C LEU A 224 -0.31 -8.79 -2.17
N PHE A 225 0.90 -8.26 -2.31
CA PHE A 225 1.80 -8.58 -3.42
C PHE A 225 3.20 -9.00 -2.98
N GLY A 226 3.48 -8.93 -1.67
CA GLY A 226 4.82 -9.11 -1.14
C GLY A 226 5.68 -7.87 -1.31
N PHE A 227 6.88 -7.92 -0.73
CA PHE A 227 7.87 -6.86 -0.82
C PHE A 227 9.27 -7.44 -1.03
N LYS A 228 10.11 -6.74 -1.78
CA LYS A 228 11.51 -7.11 -1.99
C LYS A 228 12.36 -5.85 -1.94
N LEU A 229 13.33 -5.86 -1.03
CA LEU A 229 14.29 -4.78 -0.89
C LEU A 229 15.22 -4.73 -2.12
N PRO A 230 15.40 -3.58 -2.78
CA PRO A 230 16.39 -3.44 -3.84
C PRO A 230 17.82 -3.65 -3.31
N THR A 231 18.68 -4.22 -4.16
CA THR A 231 20.07 -4.53 -3.80
C THR A 231 20.93 -3.27 -3.70
N VAL A 232 20.67 -2.30 -4.58
CA VAL A 232 21.36 -1.00 -4.64
C VAL A 232 20.33 0.08 -4.38
N ILE A 233 20.67 1.07 -3.54
CA ILE A 233 19.78 2.20 -3.25
C ILE A 233 20.59 3.43 -2.86
N ASP A 234 20.10 4.61 -3.24
CA ASP A 234 20.57 5.87 -2.68
C ASP A 234 19.95 6.06 -1.29
N TYR A 235 20.80 6.08 -0.25
CA TYR A 235 20.34 6.15 1.14
C TYR A 235 19.69 7.50 1.49
N ASP A 236 20.21 8.61 0.99
CA ASP A 236 19.67 9.92 1.33
C ASP A 236 18.34 10.15 0.62
N ALA A 237 18.23 9.65 -0.63
CA ALA A 237 16.95 9.57 -1.32
C ALA A 237 15.96 8.65 -0.57
N LEU A 238 16.42 7.52 -0.03
CA LEU A 238 15.56 6.57 0.70
C LEU A 238 14.94 7.23 1.93
N VAL A 239 15.74 7.96 2.71
CA VAL A 239 15.24 8.69 3.90
C VAL A 239 14.16 9.69 3.50
N ARG A 240 14.38 10.47 2.43
CA ARG A 240 13.37 11.42 1.91
C ARG A 240 12.10 10.71 1.45
N PHE A 241 12.24 9.65 0.67
CA PHE A 241 11.12 8.87 0.14
C PHE A 241 10.26 8.28 1.26
N ILE A 242 10.89 7.70 2.29
CA ILE A 242 10.17 7.17 3.46
C ILE A 242 9.49 8.28 4.25
N ALA A 243 10.13 9.43 4.42
CA ALA A 243 9.52 10.58 5.09
C ALA A 243 8.28 11.08 4.35
N GLU A 244 8.31 11.14 3.01
CA GLU A 244 7.15 11.49 2.18
C GLU A 244 6.00 10.49 2.34
N LEU A 245 6.27 9.19 2.21
CA LEU A 245 5.23 8.17 2.38
C LEU A 245 4.61 8.20 3.79
N THR A 246 5.43 8.46 4.81
CA THR A 246 4.96 8.58 6.20
C THR A 246 4.08 9.82 6.36
N TYR A 247 4.50 10.96 5.82
CA TYR A 247 3.75 12.21 5.85
C TYR A 247 2.39 12.10 5.15
N GLU A 248 2.32 11.35 4.05
CA GLU A 248 1.10 11.11 3.30
C GLU A 248 0.18 10.04 3.91
N GLY A 249 0.61 9.39 5.01
CA GLY A 249 -0.15 8.31 5.64
C GLY A 249 -0.12 6.99 4.85
N LEU A 250 0.80 6.85 3.89
CA LEU A 250 0.97 5.65 3.07
C LEU A 250 2.02 4.68 3.65
N MET A 251 2.69 5.04 4.73
CA MET A 251 3.63 4.17 5.45
C MET A 251 3.55 4.49 6.94
N GLU A 252 3.52 3.46 7.78
CA GLU A 252 3.63 3.64 9.23
C GLU A 252 5.08 3.99 9.59
N SER A 253 5.27 4.88 10.56
CA SER A 253 6.60 5.34 10.95
C SER A 253 7.53 4.20 11.39
N THR A 254 6.97 3.14 11.96
CA THR A 254 7.72 1.95 12.39
C THR A 254 8.24 1.14 11.21
N ASP A 255 7.42 0.92 10.17
CA ASP A 255 7.84 0.24 8.95
C ASP A 255 8.94 1.03 8.23
N GLY A 256 8.76 2.36 8.15
CA GLY A 256 9.76 3.26 7.57
C GLY A 256 11.10 3.21 8.32
N ALA A 257 11.06 3.27 9.65
CA ALA A 257 12.27 3.20 10.48
C ALA A 257 13.02 1.86 10.32
N GLU A 258 12.30 0.74 10.22
CA GLU A 258 12.89 -0.58 10.00
C GLU A 258 13.68 -0.63 8.69
N ILE A 259 13.11 -0.09 7.60
CA ILE A 259 13.75 -0.07 6.28
C ILE A 259 14.98 0.84 6.27
N ILE A 260 14.89 2.03 6.86
CA ILE A 260 16.05 2.93 6.99
C ILE A 260 17.16 2.25 7.77
N TRP A 261 16.84 1.63 8.90
CA TRP A 261 17.81 0.94 9.76
C TRP A 261 18.49 -0.23 9.03
N HIS A 262 17.73 -1.02 8.27
CA HIS A 262 18.27 -2.12 7.47
C HIS A 262 19.35 -1.66 6.49
N TYR A 263 19.11 -0.58 5.74
CA TYR A 263 20.11 -0.05 4.81
C TYR A 263 21.24 0.69 5.51
N TRP A 264 20.97 1.40 6.61
CA TRP A 264 22.01 2.04 7.41
C TRP A 264 23.04 1.03 7.91
N ARG A 265 22.59 -0.14 8.39
CA ARG A 265 23.49 -1.22 8.85
C ARG A 265 24.38 -1.79 7.76
N ARG A 266 23.93 -1.79 6.50
CA ARG A 266 24.68 -2.31 5.35
C ARG A 266 25.73 -1.33 4.82
N ARG A 267 25.71 -0.07 5.26
CA ARG A 267 26.72 0.94 4.92
C ARG A 267 28.02 0.81 5.74
N LYS A 268 28.01 -0.02 6.79
CA LYS A 268 29.19 -0.36 7.60
C LYS A 268 29.91 -1.55 6.99
#